data_AF-A0A8H5VL44-F1
#
_entry.id   AF-A0A8H5VL44-F1
#
_cell.length_a   1.000
_cell.length_b   1.000
_cell.length_c   1.000
_cell.angle_alpha   90.00
_cell.angle_beta   90.00
_cell.angle_gamma   90.00
#
_symmetry.space_group_name_H-M   'P 1'
#
loop_
_entity.id
_entity.type
_entity.pdbx_description
1 polymer ?
#
loop_
_entity_poly.entity_id
_entity_poly.type
_entity_poly.pdbx_seq_one_letter_code
_entity_poly.pdbx_strand_id
1 'polypeptide(L)'
;MSLSAPTTNVHPKHKTWLCEKKPDNTKCNTHNDVNDLTCMNCGYVVDGWIKVKAEDVHEMEIGQLYSADEGREPEWQYFVHFLNQGLIVEDAPGNNAPVPRGTIPG
;
A
#
# COMPACT_ATOMS: atom_id res chain seq x y z
N MET A 1 1.43 6.17 -17.11
CA MET A 1 0.21 6.12 -16.27
C MET A 1 0.12 7.44 -15.53
N SER A 2 -1.06 8.05 -15.42
CA SER A 2 -1.23 9.34 -14.73
C SER A 2 -1.41 9.13 -13.23
N LEU A 3 -0.77 9.98 -12.43
CA LEU A 3 -0.90 10.01 -10.98
C LEU A 3 -2.01 10.98 -10.56
N SER A 4 -2.60 10.74 -9.39
CA SER A 4 -3.54 11.62 -8.74
C SER A 4 -2.87 12.84 -8.10
N ALA A 5 -3.69 13.77 -7.62
CA ALA A 5 -3.24 14.72 -6.62
C ALA A 5 -2.71 13.95 -5.37
N PRO A 6 -1.70 14.51 -4.67
CA PRO A 6 -1.27 14.01 -3.37
C PRO A 6 -2.41 13.97 -2.35
N THR A 7 -2.37 13.00 -1.43
CA THR A 7 -3.39 12.81 -0.39
C THR A 7 -2.82 12.14 0.85
N THR A 8 -3.35 12.48 2.01
CA THR A 8 -3.12 11.78 3.29
C THR A 8 -4.06 10.59 3.47
N ASN A 9 -5.11 10.47 2.64
CA ASN A 9 -6.03 9.34 2.69
C ASN A 9 -5.42 8.10 2.05
N VAL A 10 -5.17 7.07 2.86
CA VAL A 10 -4.66 5.78 2.41
C VAL A 10 -5.73 5.06 1.58
N HIS A 11 -5.41 4.71 0.33
CA HIS A 11 -6.32 3.96 -0.52
C HIS A 11 -6.64 2.58 0.07
N PRO A 12 -7.89 2.06 0.03
CA PRO A 12 -8.24 0.79 0.67
C PRO A 12 -7.45 -0.43 0.20
N LYS A 13 -6.97 -0.39 -1.07
CA LYS A 13 -6.11 -1.43 -1.64
C LYS A 13 -4.65 -1.31 -1.24
N HIS A 14 -4.20 -0.16 -0.72
CA HIS A 14 -2.83 0.03 -0.27
C HIS A 14 -2.59 -0.77 1.01
N LYS A 15 -1.65 -1.70 0.98
CA LYS A 15 -1.30 -2.56 2.13
C LYS A 15 0.14 -2.35 2.58
N THR A 16 1.04 -2.21 1.62
CA THR A 16 2.47 -2.10 1.90
C THR A 16 3.10 -1.03 1.05
N TRP A 17 4.28 -0.60 1.44
CA TRP A 17 5.16 0.18 0.59
C TRP A 17 6.55 -0.43 0.45
N LEU A 18 7.12 -0.33 -0.76
CA LEU A 18 8.43 -0.89 -1.08
C LEU A 18 9.53 0.14 -0.84
N CYS A 19 10.46 -0.19 0.07
CA CYS A 19 11.66 0.59 0.28
C CYS A 19 12.68 0.32 -0.83
N GLU A 20 12.90 1.29 -1.72
CA GLU A 20 13.93 1.21 -2.77
C GLU A 20 15.23 1.97 -2.42
N LYS A 21 15.43 2.36 -1.15
CA LYS A 21 16.67 3.00 -0.69
C LYS A 21 17.87 2.09 -0.97
N LYS A 22 18.99 2.72 -1.34
CA LYS A 22 20.27 2.05 -1.60
C LYS A 22 21.35 2.44 -0.58
N PRO A 23 21.28 1.95 0.68
CA PRO A 23 22.25 2.31 1.71
C PRO A 23 23.69 1.86 1.40
N ASP A 24 23.86 0.81 0.59
CA ASP A 24 25.14 0.17 0.24
C ASP A 24 25.24 -0.12 -1.28
N ASN A 25 24.65 0.74 -2.11
CA ASN A 25 24.39 0.51 -3.54
C ASN A 25 23.46 -0.66 -3.87
N THR A 26 22.95 -1.41 -2.89
CA THR A 26 21.94 -2.46 -3.08
C THR A 26 20.57 -1.95 -2.68
N LYS A 27 19.54 -2.20 -3.49
CA LYS A 27 18.17 -1.82 -3.12
C LYS A 27 17.73 -2.61 -1.89
N CYS A 28 17.14 -1.92 -0.91
CA CYS A 28 16.60 -2.54 0.30
C CYS A 28 15.50 -3.57 -0.03
N ASN A 29 14.58 -3.23 -0.94
CA ASN A 29 13.44 -4.05 -1.38
C ASN A 29 12.60 -4.63 -0.23
N THR A 30 12.52 -3.92 0.88
CA THR A 30 11.71 -4.34 2.04
C THR A 30 10.31 -3.77 1.88
N HIS A 31 9.31 -4.63 2.02
CA HIS A 31 7.91 -4.24 2.11
C HIS A 31 7.60 -3.90 3.56
N ASN A 32 7.09 -2.69 3.79
CA ASN A 32 6.72 -2.20 5.11
C ASN A 32 5.21 -1.98 5.16
N ASP A 33 4.63 -2.03 6.36
CA ASP A 33 3.21 -1.71 6.53
C ASP A 33 2.93 -0.28 6.06
N VAL A 34 1.76 -0.07 5.46
CA VAL A 34 1.35 1.26 4.99
C VAL A 34 1.37 2.34 6.08
N ASN A 35 1.18 1.96 7.34
CA ASN A 35 1.17 2.87 8.47
C ASN A 35 2.57 3.12 9.06
N ASP A 36 3.57 2.32 8.68
CA ASP A 36 4.93 2.47 9.16
C ASP A 36 5.70 3.45 8.28
N LEU A 37 6.19 4.56 8.85
CA LEU A 37 7.01 5.53 8.13
C LEU A 37 8.51 5.21 8.17
N THR A 38 8.92 4.11 8.81
CA THR A 38 10.32 3.71 8.92
C THR A 38 10.51 2.32 8.36
N CYS A 39 11.46 2.17 7.43
CA CYS A 39 11.81 0.88 6.88
C CYS A 39 12.37 -0.03 7.98
N MET A 40 11.73 -1.19 8.19
CA MET A 40 12.10 -2.13 9.25
C MET A 40 13.49 -2.75 9.06
N ASN A 41 14.01 -2.77 7.82
CA ASN A 41 15.29 -3.39 7.50
C ASN A 41 16.46 -2.39 7.52
N CYS A 42 16.35 -1.27 6.79
CA CYS A 42 17.44 -0.30 6.66
C CYS A 42 17.30 0.95 7.53
N GLY A 43 16.23 1.07 8.33
CA GLY A 43 15.98 2.22 9.20
C GLY A 43 15.70 3.53 8.45
N TYR A 44 15.49 3.46 7.13
CA TYR A 44 15.12 4.64 6.36
C TYR A 44 13.78 5.18 6.80
N VAL A 45 13.79 6.41 7.31
CA VAL A 45 12.58 7.18 7.56
C VAL A 45 12.13 7.78 6.24
N VAL A 46 10.87 7.52 5.90
CA VAL A 46 10.20 8.05 4.73
C VAL A 46 10.17 9.57 4.84
N ASP A 47 11.05 10.21 4.09
CA ASP A 47 11.28 11.66 4.07
C ASP A 47 10.81 12.31 2.76
N GLY A 48 10.28 11.49 1.84
CA GLY A 48 9.75 11.91 0.55
C GLY A 48 10.79 12.24 -0.52
N TRP A 49 12.10 12.14 -0.21
CA TRP A 49 13.18 12.36 -1.17
C TRP A 49 13.42 11.16 -2.07
N ILE A 50 13.11 9.96 -1.56
CA ILE A 50 13.24 8.71 -2.30
C ILE A 50 11.86 8.30 -2.78
N LYS A 51 11.75 7.91 -4.06
CA LYS A 51 10.53 7.29 -4.56
C LYS A 51 10.26 6.01 -3.75
N VAL A 52 9.12 6.00 -3.09
CA VAL A 52 8.55 4.84 -2.40
C VAL A 52 7.34 4.38 -3.18
N LYS A 53 7.23 3.09 -3.47
CA LYS A 53 6.08 2.52 -4.20
C LYS A 53 5.00 2.11 -3.22
N ALA A 54 3.76 2.48 -3.50
CA ALA A 54 2.59 1.97 -2.79
C ALA A 54 2.12 0.68 -3.48
N GLU A 55 1.88 -0.37 -2.70
CA GLU A 55 1.56 -1.71 -3.19
C GLU A 55 0.27 -2.27 -2.58
N ASP A 56 -0.42 -3.12 -3.34
CA ASP A 56 -1.57 -3.88 -2.86
C ASP A 56 -1.19 -5.23 -2.24
N VAL A 57 -2.20 -6.03 -1.88
CA VAL A 57 -2.00 -7.36 -1.29
C VAL A 57 -1.29 -8.36 -2.21
N HIS A 58 -1.17 -8.05 -3.51
CA HIS A 58 -0.48 -8.87 -4.51
C HIS A 58 0.85 -8.25 -4.96
N GLU A 59 1.39 -7.29 -4.19
CA GLU A 59 2.64 -6.58 -4.51
C GLU A 59 2.56 -5.78 -5.82
N MET A 60 1.35 -5.42 -6.26
CA MET A 60 1.15 -4.59 -7.45
C MET A 60 1.36 -3.11 -7.09
N GLU A 61 2.22 -2.39 -7.83
CA GLU A 61 2.38 -0.94 -7.68
C GLU A 61 1.04 -0.24 -8.03
N ILE A 62 0.42 0.37 -7.02
CA ILE A 62 -0.83 1.14 -7.17
C ILE A 62 -0.62 2.65 -7.05
N GLY A 63 0.60 3.07 -6.72
CA GLY A 63 0.94 4.46 -6.53
C GLY A 63 2.36 4.64 -6.03
N GLN A 64 2.63 5.84 -5.54
CA GLN A 64 3.91 6.23 -4.98
C GLN A 64 3.72 7.27 -3.88
N LEU A 65 4.73 7.42 -3.05
CA LEU A 65 4.80 8.56 -2.13
C LEU A 65 5.42 9.78 -2.82
N TYR A 66 4.88 10.94 -2.53
CA TYR A 66 5.30 12.24 -3.04
C TYR A 66 5.72 13.15 -1.89
N SER A 67 6.82 13.87 -2.07
CA SER A 67 7.09 15.10 -1.32
C SER A 67 7.52 16.18 -2.29
N ALA A 68 6.79 17.30 -2.27
CA ALA A 68 7.05 18.45 -3.13
C ALA A 68 8.14 19.37 -2.57
N ASP A 69 8.27 19.44 -1.25
CA ASP A 69 8.88 20.59 -0.58
C ASP A 69 9.55 20.17 0.75
N GLU A 70 10.68 20.82 1.06
CA GLU A 70 11.27 20.75 2.40
C GLU A 70 10.27 21.21 3.46
N GLY A 71 9.99 20.33 4.44
CA GLY A 71 9.12 20.64 5.57
C GLY A 71 7.65 20.30 5.41
N ARG A 72 7.24 19.67 4.28
CA ARG A 72 5.92 19.04 4.19
C ARG A 72 5.98 17.56 4.55
N GLU A 73 4.96 17.11 5.27
CA GLU A 73 4.72 15.69 5.48
C GLU A 73 4.53 15.00 4.12
N PRO A 74 5.11 13.82 3.92
CA PRO A 74 4.98 13.11 2.66
C PRO A 74 3.54 12.61 2.46
N GLU A 75 3.05 12.70 1.23
CA GLU A 75 1.67 12.36 0.87
C GLU A 75 1.64 11.29 -0.23
N TRP A 76 0.61 10.45 -0.24
CA TRP A 76 0.46 9.41 -1.26
C TRP A 76 -0.11 9.97 -2.56
N GLN A 77 0.38 9.47 -3.68
CA GLN A 77 -0.20 9.66 -5.01
C GLN A 77 -0.53 8.30 -5.62
N TYR A 78 -1.77 8.08 -6.00
CA TYR A 78 -2.21 6.81 -6.59
C TYR A 78 -2.34 6.94 -8.11
N PHE A 79 -2.15 5.85 -8.84
CA PHE A 79 -2.46 5.89 -10.28
C PHE A 79 -3.96 6.07 -10.46
N VAL A 80 -4.35 6.98 -11.36
CA VAL A 80 -5.77 7.32 -11.60
C VAL A 80 -6.62 6.09 -11.96
N HIS A 81 -6.01 5.07 -12.58
CA HIS A 81 -6.65 3.79 -12.86
C HIS A 81 -7.21 3.09 -11.60
N PHE A 82 -6.51 3.19 -10.46
CA PHE A 82 -6.94 2.60 -9.19
C PHE A 82 -7.98 3.45 -8.47
N LEU A 83 -8.05 4.76 -8.78
CA LEU A 83 -9.06 5.66 -8.20
C LEU A 83 -10.42 5.55 -8.88
N ASN A 84 -10.43 5.26 -10.18
CA ASN A 84 -11.64 5.09 -10.96
C ASN A 84 -11.89 3.61 -11.23
N GLN A 85 -12.19 2.84 -10.19
CA GLN A 85 -12.92 1.58 -10.41
C GLN A 85 -14.39 1.94 -10.57
N GLY A 86 -14.83 2.12 -11.82
CA GLY A 86 -16.26 2.07 -12.12
C GLY A 86 -16.84 0.80 -11.51
N LEU A 87 -17.89 0.96 -10.70
CA LEU A 87 -18.54 -0.09 -9.90
C LEU A 87 -17.56 -1.15 -9.38
N ILE A 88 -17.17 -1.01 -8.12
CA ILE A 88 -16.97 -2.20 -7.31
C ILE A 88 -18.33 -2.91 -7.35
N VAL A 89 -18.46 -3.94 -8.21
CA VAL A 89 -19.42 -4.99 -7.92
C VAL A 89 -18.89 -5.53 -6.61
N GLU A 90 -19.55 -5.16 -5.52
CA GLU A 90 -19.39 -5.83 -4.24
C GLU A 90 -19.40 -7.32 -4.59
N ASP A 91 -18.28 -8.02 -4.38
CA ASP A 91 -18.35 -9.46 -4.28
C ASP A 91 -19.44 -9.72 -3.24
N ALA A 92 -20.56 -10.24 -3.73
CA ALA A 92 -21.76 -10.44 -2.95
C ALA A 92 -21.41 -11.10 -1.61
N PRO A 93 -22.11 -10.78 -0.51
CA PRO A 93 -21.91 -11.51 0.74
C PRO A 93 -22.37 -12.96 0.55
N GLY A 94 -21.43 -13.85 0.26
CA GLY A 94 -21.58 -15.29 0.19
C GLY A 94 -20.24 -15.91 -0.17
N ASN A 95 -19.47 -16.54 0.71
CA ASN A 95 -19.88 -17.58 1.62
C ASN A 95 -18.88 -17.68 2.78
N ASN A 96 -19.21 -17.07 3.92
CA ASN A 96 -18.69 -17.51 5.22
C ASN A 96 -19.89 -17.65 6.17
N ALA A 97 -20.85 -18.49 5.75
CA ALA A 97 -21.73 -19.10 6.73
C ALA A 97 -20.84 -19.95 7.66
N PRO A 98 -21.03 -19.90 8.99
CA PRO A 98 -20.38 -20.85 9.89
C PRO A 98 -20.73 -22.26 9.41
N VAL A 99 -19.71 -23.09 9.15
CA VAL A 99 -19.92 -24.51 8.92
C VAL A 99 -20.60 -25.07 10.16
N PRO A 100 -21.82 -25.66 10.06
CA PRO A 100 -22.40 -26.35 11.20
C PRO A 100 -21.46 -27.49 11.59
N ARG A 101 -20.92 -27.45 12.81
CA ARG A 101 -20.22 -28.60 13.40
C ARG A 101 -21.22 -29.74 13.42
N GLY A 102 -21.03 -30.70 12.52
CA GLY A 102 -21.81 -31.93 12.48
C GLY A 102 -21.79 -32.59 13.87
N THR A 103 -22.97 -32.88 14.39
CA THR A 103 -23.14 -33.71 15.57
C THR A 103 -22.61 -35.09 15.21
N ILE A 104 -21.56 -35.54 15.90
CA ILE A 104 -21.13 -36.94 15.88
C ILE A 104 -22.21 -37.74 16.61
N PRO A 105 -22.89 -38.70 15.99
CA PRO A 105 -23.69 -39.65 16.75
C PRO A 105 -22.76 -40.66 17.42
N GLY A 106 -22.92 -40.79 18.75
CA GLY A 106 -22.55 -42.01 19.47
C GLY A 106 -23.57 -43.10 19.27
#